data_AF-A0AAU0F714-F1
#
_entry.id   AF-A0AAU0F714-F1
#
_cell.length_a   1.000
_cell.length_b   1.000
_cell.length_c   1.000
_cell.angle_alpha   90.00
_cell.angle_beta   90.00
_cell.angle_gamma   90.00
#
_symmetry.space_group_name_H-M   'P 1'
#
loop_
_entity.id
_entity.type
_entity.pdbx_description
1 polymer ?
#
loop_
_entity_poly.entity_id
_entity_poly.type
_entity_poly.pdbx_seq_one_letter_code
_entity_poly.pdbx_strand_id
1 'polypeptide(L)' 'MNTIYLQDDISLEKYQEAVKALNSIGIKVIEKHFTDAQMAKIKKGIEQIKEGKSKSYLEVRKKAREICGI' A
#
# COMPACT_ATOMS: atom_id res chain seq x y z
N MET A 1 14.58 17.22 3.10
CA MET A 1 13.73 16.51 2.10
C MET A 1 12.31 16.56 2.65
N ASN A 2 11.48 17.48 2.15
CA ASN A 2 10.13 17.69 2.69
C ASN A 2 9.19 16.72 2.00
N THR A 3 8.59 15.83 2.80
CA THR A 3 7.65 14.82 2.30
C THR A 3 6.23 15.33 2.55
N ILE A 4 5.44 15.45 1.48
CA ILE A 4 4.03 15.86 1.56
C ILE A 4 3.21 14.60 1.78
N TYR A 5 2.40 14.59 2.84
CA TYR A 5 1.46 13.50 3.14
C TYR A 5 0.05 13.92 2.68
N LEU A 6 -0.65 13.00 2.02
CA LEU A 6 -2.06 13.20 1.66
C LEU A 6 -2.94 12.96 2.89
N GLN A 7 -3.86 13.88 3.14
CA GLN A 7 -4.73 13.85 4.33
C GLN A 7 -6.01 13.04 4.12
N ASP A 8 -6.48 12.90 2.87
CA ASP A 8 -7.75 12.25 2.51
C ASP A 8 -7.58 11.23 1.38
N ASP A 9 -8.54 10.30 1.30
CA ASP A 9 -8.71 9.41 0.14
C ASP A 9 -9.03 10.26 -1.10
N ILE A 10 -8.07 10.35 -2.01
CA ILE A 10 -8.20 11.06 -3.29
C ILE A 10 -8.61 10.10 -4.40
N SER A 11 -9.53 10.55 -5.26
CA SER A 11 -9.84 9.84 -6.51
C SER A 11 -8.60 9.79 -7.41
N LEU A 12 -8.55 8.79 -8.29
CA LEU A 12 -7.47 8.63 -9.26
C LEU A 12 -7.30 9.90 -10.13
N GLU A 13 -8.41 10.55 -10.49
CA GLU A 13 -8.41 11.79 -11.27
C GLU A 13 -7.72 12.94 -10.51
N LYS A 14 -8.08 13.14 -9.23
CA LYS A 14 -7.44 14.17 -8.38
C LYS A 14 -5.96 13.88 -8.15
N TYR A 15 -5.60 12.61 -8.01
CA TYR A 15 -4.19 12.21 -7.94
C TYR A 15 -3.44 12.60 -9.21
N GLN A 16 -3.99 12.30 -10.39
CA GLN A 16 -3.37 12.64 -11.67
C GLN A 16 -3.23 14.15 -11.88
N GLU A 17 -4.23 14.93 -11.47
CA GLU A 17 -4.16 16.40 -11.50
C GLU A 17 -3.05 16.94 -10.59
N ALA A 18 -2.93 16.41 -9.37
CA ALA A 18 -1.87 16.79 -8.44
C ALA A 18 -0.47 16.46 -8.99
N VAL A 19 -0.30 15.27 -9.59
CA VAL A 19 0.97 14.88 -10.23
C VAL A 19 1.32 15.82 -11.39
N LYS A 20 0.35 16.20 -12.23
CA LYS A 20 0.56 17.17 -13.31
C LYS A 20 0.99 18.54 -12.78
N ALA A 21 0.33 19.03 -11.73
CA ALA A 21 0.65 20.32 -11.11
C ALA A 21 2.05 20.33 -10.48
N LEU A 22 2.49 19.23 -9.86
CA LEU A 22 3.84 19.12 -9.29
C LEU A 22 4.91 19.05 -10.39
N ASN A 23 4.64 18.31 -11.47
CA ASN A 23 5.57 18.23 -12.60
C ASN A 23 5.71 19.58 -13.33
N SER A 24 4.64 20.37 -13.46
CA SER A 24 4.68 21.67 -14.15
C SER A 24 5.54 22.72 -13.41
N ILE A 25 5.70 22.58 -12.09
CA ILE A 25 6.57 23.42 -11.26
C ILE A 25 7.97 22.80 -11.05
N GLY A 26 8.31 21.74 -11.79
CA GLY A 26 9.63 21.10 -11.74
C GLY A 26 9.87 20.16 -10.56
N ILE A 27 8.83 19.83 -9.78
CA ILE A 27 8.92 18.85 -8.70
C ILE A 27 8.63 17.47 -9.28
N LYS A 28 9.67 16.65 -9.40
CA LYS A 28 9.55 15.29 -9.92
C LYS A 28 8.82 14.39 -8.93
N VAL A 29 7.64 13.90 -9.31
CA VAL A 29 6.94 12.84 -8.57
C VAL A 29 7.60 11.50 -8.87
N ILE A 30 8.06 10.81 -7.84
CA ILE A 30 8.58 9.44 -7.96
C ILE A 30 7.40 8.49 -7.75
N GLU A 31 6.82 8.02 -8.85
CA GLU A 31 5.79 6.98 -8.80
C GLU A 31 6.46 5.64 -8.49
N LYS A 32 6.36 5.21 -7.22
CA LYS A 32 6.67 3.83 -6.86
C LYS A 32 5.47 2.97 -7.21
N HIS A 33 5.45 2.45 -8.44
CA HIS A 33 4.51 1.41 -8.79
C HIS A 33 4.84 0.12 -8.06
N PHE A 34 3.80 -0.59 -7.61
CA PHE A 34 3.95 -1.98 -7.24
C PHE A 34 4.26 -2.80 -8.49
N THR A 35 5.24 -3.70 -8.39
CA THR A 35 5.45 -4.72 -9.41
C THR A 35 4.22 -5.61 -9.56
N ASP A 36 4.03 -6.23 -10.71
CA ASP A 36 2.91 -7.17 -10.93
C ASP A 36 2.87 -8.28 -9.87
N ALA A 37 4.04 -8.77 -9.44
CA ALA A 37 4.17 -9.75 -8.38
C ALA A 37 3.68 -9.21 -7.02
N GLN A 38 3.95 -7.94 -6.69
CA GLN A 38 3.46 -7.30 -5.47
C GLN A 38 1.94 -7.07 -5.56
N MET A 39 1.44 -6.60 -6.70
CA MET A 39 0.01 -6.44 -6.94
C MET A 39 -0.76 -7.76 -6.83
N ALA A 40 -0.22 -8.85 -7.39
CA ALA A 40 -0.82 -10.18 -7.30
C ALA A 40 -0.93 -10.66 -5.84
N LYS A 41 0.11 -10.41 -5.02
CA LYS A 41 0.09 -10.72 -3.59
C LYS A 41 -0.97 -9.92 -2.83
N ILE A 42 -1.10 -8.62 -3.14
CA ILE A 42 -2.11 -7.75 -2.52
C ILE A 42 -3.52 -8.23 -2.88
N LYS A 43 -3.79 -8.49 -4.17
CA LYS A 43 -5.09 -9.03 -4.63
C LYS A 43 -5.44 -10.34 -3.92
N LYS A 44 -4.49 -11.27 -3.86
CA LYS A 44 -4.67 -12.54 -3.15
C LYS A 44 -4.99 -12.34 -1.67
N GLY A 45 -4.33 -11.38 -1.01
CA GLY A 45 -4.63 -11.04 0.39
C GLY A 45 -6.04 -10.49 0.57
N ILE A 46 -6.50 -9.62 -0.34
CA ILE A 46 -7.86 -9.08 -0.34
C ILE A 46 -8.90 -10.20 -0.52
N GLU A 47 -8.67 -11.12 -1.47
CA GLU A 47 -9.54 -12.28 -1.68
C GLU A 47 -9.62 -13.17 -0.43
N GLN A 48 -8.48 -13.45 0.21
CA GLN A 48 -8.44 -14.21 1.45
C GLN A 48 -9.23 -13.53 2.59
N ILE A 49 -9.19 -12.19 2.68
CA ILE A 49 -10.00 -11.45 3.64
C ILE A 49 -11.50 -11.59 3.33
N LYS A 50 -11.89 -11.45 2.06
CA LYS A 50 -13.30 -11.62 1.63
C LYS A 50 -13.83 -13.02 1.91
N GLU A 51 -12.98 -14.03 1.78
CA GLU A 51 -13.31 -15.43 2.08
C GLU A 51 -13.26 -15.76 3.59
N GLY A 52 -12.99 -14.79 4.46
CA GLY A 52 -12.87 -15.00 5.91
C GLY A 52 -11.63 -15.81 6.32
N LYS A 53 -10.66 -15.98 5.42
CA LYS A 53 -9.40 -16.70 5.65
C LYS A 53 -8.31 -15.81 6.24
N SER A 54 -8.65 -14.58 6.61
CA SER A 54 -7.73 -13.70 7.32
C SER A 54 -7.52 -14.21 8.74
N LYS A 55 -6.28 -14.06 9.23
CA LYS A 55 -5.93 -14.40 10.62
C LYS A 55 -5.87 -13.14 11.44
N SER A 56 -6.26 -13.23 12.71
CA SER A 56 -6.12 -12.08 13.60
C SER A 56 -4.63 -11.76 13.81
N TYR A 57 -4.32 -10.49 14.06
CA TYR A 57 -2.95 -10.08 14.38
C TYR A 57 -2.37 -10.89 15.55
N LEU A 58 -3.18 -11.22 16.56
CA LEU A 58 -2.76 -12.02 17.70
C LEU A 58 -2.34 -13.44 17.30
N GLU A 59 -3.08 -14.09 16.40
CA GLU A 59 -2.73 -15.42 15.88
C GLU A 59 -1.45 -15.40 15.05
N VAL A 60 -1.32 -14.39 14.18
CA VAL A 60 -0.11 -14.19 13.37
C VAL A 60 1.09 -13.96 14.27
N ARG A 61 0.96 -13.09 15.28
CA ARG A 61 2.01 -12.79 16.26
C ARG A 61 2.40 -14.02 17.06
N LYS A 62 1.44 -14.80 17.56
CA LYS A 62 1.71 -16.04 18.29
C LYS A 62 2.50 -17.03 17.43
N LYS A 63 2.07 -17.24 16.19
CA LYS A 63 2.75 -18.17 15.27
C LYS A 63 4.15 -17.68 14.87
N ALA A 64 4.32 -16.37 14.71
CA ALA A 64 5.64 -15.78 14.47
C ALA A 64 6.59 -16.01 15.67
N ARG A 65 6.10 -15.90 16.91
CA ARG A 65 6.89 -16.25 18.10
C ARG A 65 7.28 -17.72 18.14
N GLU A 66 6.36 -18.62 17.80
CA GLU A 66 6.63 -20.07 17.74
C GLU A 66 7.71 -20.42 16.69
N ILE A 67 7.70 -19.75 15.52
CA ILE A 67 8.65 -20.02 14.43
C ILE A 67 10.00 -19.31 14.67
N CYS A 68 9.96 -18.05 15.09
CA CYS A 68 11.15 -17.21 15.21
C CYS A 68 11.78 -17.23 16.61
N GLY A 69 11.15 -17.87 17.59
CA GLY A 69 11.70 -18.06 18.94
C GLY A 69 11.85 -16.78 19.76
N ILE A 70 11.00 -15.76 19.56
CA ILE A 70 10.95 -14.52 20.37
C ILE A 70 9.82 -14.59 21.39
#